data_AF-A0A1S2HU07-F1
#
_entry.id   AF-A0A1S2HU07-F1
#
_cell.length_a   1.000
_cell.length_b   1.000
_cell.length_c   1.000
_cell.angle_alpha   90.00
_cell.angle_beta   90.00
_cell.angle_gamma   90.00
#
_symmetry.space_group_name_H-M   'P 1'
#
loop_
_entity.id
_entity.type
_entity.pdbx_description
1 polymer ?
#
loop_
_entity_poly.entity_id
_entity_poly.type
_entity_poly.pdbx_seq_one_letter_code
_entity_poly.pdbx_strand_id
1 'polypeptide(L)'
;MEKVRVLPAAIVDRVAARTQQKYQVRFAWGTGGAGRIAPDAHLLVWVDALPGSAGVTERERQRALRSLAAQLPDGPEVVLGHLGNATAIAVRVTRLQAERGDRCVVAIVAAGRHHAPADDAAEAAGEAADMPDAPDFAVEDLLAAGAVVDALTEVGIDHTSPEAAAACAAYTGLRRAVKHLVSASESATALEPSDVHAALAAQDGLVTLRESTSRA
;
A
#
# COMPACT_ATOMS: atom_id res chain seq x y z
N MET A 1 -22.56 -30.69 16.70
CA MET A 1 -21.65 -29.64 17.20
C MET A 1 -20.27 -29.94 16.66
N GLU A 2 -19.97 -29.38 15.50
CA GLU A 2 -18.69 -29.54 14.81
C GLU A 2 -17.64 -28.68 15.53
N LYS A 3 -16.56 -29.30 15.99
CA LYS A 3 -15.46 -28.60 16.67
C LYS A 3 -14.73 -27.74 15.63
N VAL A 4 -14.90 -26.43 15.73
CA VAL A 4 -14.06 -25.45 15.01
C VAL A 4 -12.60 -25.77 15.32
N ARG A 5 -11.89 -26.28 14.32
CA ARG A 5 -10.49 -26.70 14.45
C ARG A 5 -9.63 -25.45 14.30
N VAL A 6 -9.30 -24.82 15.43
CA VAL A 6 -8.33 -23.71 15.47
C VAL A 6 -6.99 -24.23 14.95
N LEU A 7 -6.53 -23.71 13.82
CA LEU A 7 -5.23 -24.07 13.27
C LEU A 7 -4.12 -23.44 14.15
N PRO A 8 -3.01 -24.15 14.41
CA PRO A 8 -1.89 -23.58 15.15
C PRO A 8 -1.36 -22.31 14.45
N ALA A 9 -1.09 -21.24 15.22
CA ALA A 9 -0.60 -19.96 14.71
C ALA A 9 0.57 -20.09 13.72
N ALA A 10 1.52 -21.00 14.00
CA ALA A 10 2.66 -21.29 13.12
C ALA A 10 2.29 -21.85 11.73
N ILE A 11 1.11 -22.46 11.56
CA ILE A 11 0.59 -22.90 10.27
C ILE A 11 -0.04 -21.71 9.54
N VAL A 12 -0.78 -20.85 10.24
CA VAL A 12 -1.37 -19.63 9.69
C VAL A 12 -0.26 -18.68 9.20
N ASP A 13 0.78 -18.47 10.01
CA ASP A 13 1.95 -17.65 9.67
C ASP A 13 2.72 -18.22 8.47
N ARG A 14 2.87 -19.56 8.39
CA ARG A 14 3.52 -20.21 7.23
C ARG A 14 2.68 -20.19 5.97
N VAL A 15 1.35 -20.20 6.06
CA VAL A 15 0.44 -20.12 4.90
C VAL A 15 0.39 -18.68 4.39
N ALA A 16 0.30 -17.71 5.30
CA ALA A 16 0.30 -16.28 5.00
C ALA A 16 1.64 -15.80 4.41
N ALA A 17 2.77 -16.36 4.85
CA ALA A 17 4.10 -16.06 4.33
C ALA A 17 4.40 -16.68 2.95
N ARG A 18 3.54 -17.54 2.36
CA ARG A 18 3.90 -18.39 1.20
C ARG A 18 3.09 -18.19 -0.08
N THR A 19 2.08 -17.33 -0.14
CA THR A 19 1.23 -17.24 -1.34
C THR A 19 1.86 -16.43 -2.47
N GLN A 20 2.52 -15.31 -2.16
CA GLN A 20 3.01 -14.39 -3.19
C GLN A 20 4.54 -14.38 -3.39
N GLN A 21 5.31 -15.14 -2.60
CA GLN A 21 6.79 -15.10 -2.63
C GLN A 21 7.41 -15.40 -4.01
N LYS A 22 6.76 -16.25 -4.81
CA LYS A 22 7.23 -16.59 -6.16
C LYS A 22 7.13 -15.42 -7.16
N TYR A 23 6.25 -14.45 -6.91
CA TYR A 23 6.00 -13.33 -7.80
C TYR A 23 6.97 -12.18 -7.56
N GLN A 24 7.30 -11.47 -8.65
CA GLN A 24 8.12 -10.27 -8.61
C GLN A 24 7.32 -9.06 -8.14
N VAL A 25 6.06 -8.93 -8.58
CA VAL A 25 5.15 -7.86 -8.14
C VAL A 25 4.09 -8.46 -7.23
N ARG A 26 4.02 -7.96 -6.01
CA ARG A 26 3.14 -8.46 -4.94
C ARG A 26 2.20 -7.35 -4.48
N PHE A 27 1.02 -7.72 -4.00
CA PHE A 27 0.01 -6.77 -3.53
C PHE A 27 -0.62 -7.21 -2.21
N ALA A 28 -0.73 -6.28 -1.26
CA ALA A 28 -1.40 -6.47 0.02
C ALA A 28 -1.97 -5.14 0.55
N TRP A 29 -2.61 -5.21 1.72
CA TRP A 29 -3.23 -4.07 2.40
C TRP A 29 -2.64 -3.87 3.79
N GLY A 30 -2.38 -2.61 4.16
CA GLY A 30 -1.95 -2.20 5.50
C GLY A 30 -0.60 -2.76 5.95
N THR A 31 -0.18 -2.40 7.16
CA THR A 31 1.08 -2.84 7.76
C THR A 31 1.13 -4.35 7.98
N GLY A 32 0.01 -4.98 8.36
CA GLY A 32 -0.09 -6.44 8.44
C GLY A 32 0.13 -7.14 7.10
N GLY A 33 -0.35 -6.55 6.00
CA GLY A 33 -0.06 -7.00 4.64
C GLY A 33 1.41 -6.83 4.27
N ALA A 34 1.99 -5.67 4.56
CA ALA A 34 3.42 -5.41 4.37
C ALA A 34 4.29 -6.48 5.06
N GLY A 35 3.97 -6.81 6.32
CA GLY A 35 4.66 -7.85 7.09
C GLY A 35 4.68 -9.23 6.42
N ARG A 36 3.68 -9.53 5.57
CA ARG A 36 3.59 -10.80 4.84
C ARG A 36 4.35 -10.82 3.52
N ILE A 37 4.34 -9.71 2.77
CA ILE A 37 4.80 -9.70 1.37
C ILE A 37 6.12 -8.95 1.13
N ALA A 38 6.57 -8.13 2.08
CA ALA A 38 7.74 -7.26 1.94
C ALA A 38 9.05 -7.71 2.62
N PRO A 39 9.13 -8.74 3.51
CA PRO A 39 10.41 -9.07 4.17
C PRO A 39 11.60 -9.35 3.24
N ASP A 40 11.36 -9.86 2.04
CA ASP A 40 12.35 -10.14 0.98
C ASP A 40 12.15 -9.25 -0.27
N ALA A 41 11.34 -8.19 -0.16
CA ALA A 41 11.21 -7.21 -1.23
C ALA A 41 12.40 -6.24 -1.24
N HIS A 42 12.63 -5.60 -2.38
CA HIS A 42 13.69 -4.58 -2.53
C HIS A 42 13.10 -3.17 -2.50
N LEU A 43 11.85 -3.04 -2.96
CA LEU A 43 11.07 -1.82 -2.91
C LEU A 43 9.69 -2.15 -2.33
N LEU A 44 9.28 -1.38 -1.32
CA LEU A 44 7.93 -1.34 -0.79
C LEU A 44 7.28 -0.03 -1.23
N VAL A 45 6.22 -0.14 -2.02
CA VAL A 45 5.40 1.01 -2.43
C VAL A 45 4.20 1.08 -1.50
N TRP A 46 4.24 1.99 -0.53
CA TRP A 46 3.07 2.28 0.30
C TRP A 46 2.14 3.20 -0.47
N VAL A 47 0.98 2.70 -0.86
CA VAL A 47 0.03 3.42 -1.72
C VAL A 47 -1.03 4.08 -0.86
N ASP A 48 -1.09 5.40 -0.94
CA ASP A 48 -2.11 6.22 -0.30
C ASP A 48 -2.48 7.34 -1.29
N ALA A 49 -3.64 7.18 -1.93
CA ALA A 49 -4.11 8.08 -2.98
C ALA A 49 -4.66 9.39 -2.43
N LEU A 50 -5.15 9.37 -1.20
CA LEU A 50 -5.77 10.50 -0.51
C LEU A 50 -5.21 10.57 0.93
N PRO A 51 -3.93 10.95 1.09
CA PRO A 51 -3.28 10.98 2.41
C PRO A 51 -4.00 11.97 3.30
N GLY A 52 -4.88 11.45 4.15
CA GLY A 52 -5.86 12.23 4.88
C GLY A 52 -5.18 13.29 5.71
N SER A 53 -5.59 14.56 5.57
CA SER A 53 -5.03 15.64 6.37
C SER A 53 -5.81 16.95 6.27
N ALA A 54 -7.13 16.91 6.50
CA ALA A 54 -7.86 18.14 6.79
C ALA A 54 -7.25 18.78 8.06
N GLY A 55 -6.62 19.96 7.91
CA GLY A 55 -6.05 20.73 9.02
C GLY A 55 -4.73 20.23 9.62
N VAL A 56 -4.11 19.19 9.06
CA VAL A 56 -2.82 18.67 9.56
C VAL A 56 -1.67 19.45 8.94
N THR A 57 -0.74 19.92 9.77
CA THR A 57 0.45 20.63 9.30
C THR A 57 1.39 19.68 8.55
N GLU A 58 2.22 20.22 7.65
CA GLU A 58 3.22 19.42 6.94
C GLU A 58 4.16 18.65 7.91
N ARG A 59 4.46 19.25 9.07
CA ARG A 59 5.29 18.61 10.10
C ARG A 59 4.62 17.38 10.72
N GLU A 60 3.33 17.44 10.95
CA GLU A 60 2.54 16.33 11.47
C GLU A 60 2.40 15.22 10.43
N ARG A 61 2.13 15.59 9.17
CA ARG A 61 2.15 14.65 8.04
C ARG A 61 3.48 13.92 7.95
N GLN A 62 4.60 14.64 7.99
CA GLN A 62 5.94 14.04 7.96
C GLN A 62 6.23 13.18 9.19
N ARG A 63 5.67 13.50 10.36
CA ARG A 63 5.76 12.66 11.56
C ARG A 63 4.97 11.37 11.38
N ALA A 64 3.75 11.44 10.86
CA ALA A 64 2.91 10.28 10.58
C ALA A 64 3.59 9.35 9.58
N LEU A 65 4.11 9.88 8.47
CA LEU A 65 4.86 9.09 7.48
C LEU A 65 6.11 8.42 8.05
N ARG A 66 6.85 9.10 8.93
CA ARG A 66 8.00 8.48 9.63
C ARG A 66 7.55 7.39 10.60
N SER A 67 6.47 7.60 11.32
CA SER A 67 5.88 6.60 12.23
C SER A 67 5.42 5.36 11.46
N LEU A 68 4.77 5.56 10.31
CA LEU A 68 4.38 4.51 9.39
C LEU A 68 5.61 3.74 8.89
N ALA A 69 6.61 4.43 8.35
CA ALA A 69 7.81 3.79 7.82
C ALA A 69 8.55 2.95 8.87
N ALA A 70 8.51 3.34 10.15
CA ALA A 70 9.07 2.57 11.26
C ALA A 70 8.28 1.29 11.61
N GLN A 71 7.02 1.17 11.19
CA GLN A 71 6.18 -0.02 11.37
C GLN A 71 6.32 -1.03 10.22
N LEU A 72 6.96 -0.64 9.11
CA LEU A 72 7.12 -1.49 7.93
C LEU A 72 8.37 -2.37 8.06
N PRO A 73 8.38 -3.58 7.44
CA PRO A 73 9.53 -4.49 7.51
C PRO A 73 10.83 -3.83 7.10
N ASP A 74 11.90 -4.02 7.86
CA ASP A 74 13.25 -3.58 7.48
C ASP A 74 13.75 -4.30 6.22
N GLY A 75 14.67 -3.66 5.49
CA GLY A 75 15.25 -4.22 4.26
C GLY A 75 14.94 -3.36 3.03
N PRO A 76 13.69 -3.33 2.54
CA PRO A 76 13.34 -2.60 1.33
C PRO A 76 13.43 -1.09 1.49
N GLU A 77 13.76 -0.41 0.39
CA GLU A 77 13.45 1.01 0.24
C GLU A 77 11.91 1.18 0.30
N VAL A 78 11.45 2.20 1.01
CA VAL A 78 10.02 2.51 1.15
C VAL A 78 9.72 3.81 0.43
N VAL A 79 8.78 3.77 -0.50
CA VAL A 79 8.32 4.94 -1.26
C VAL A 79 6.81 5.11 -1.13
N LEU A 80 6.34 6.35 -1.19
CA LEU A 80 4.91 6.67 -1.25
C LEU A 80 4.44 6.60 -2.71
N GLY A 81 3.35 5.86 -2.94
CA GLY A 81 2.69 5.74 -4.22
C GLY A 81 1.33 6.44 -4.25
N HIS A 82 1.05 7.14 -5.33
CA HIS A 82 -0.23 7.75 -5.63
C HIS A 82 -0.48 7.70 -7.15
N LEU A 83 -1.69 8.09 -7.59
CA LEU A 83 -2.06 8.04 -9.01
C LEU A 83 -1.12 8.82 -9.95
N GLY A 84 -0.46 9.84 -9.42
CA GLY A 84 0.37 10.78 -10.18
C GLY A 84 1.84 10.42 -10.30
N ASN A 85 2.33 9.36 -9.66
CA ASN A 85 3.76 9.01 -9.67
C ASN A 85 4.07 7.54 -10.03
N ALA A 86 3.09 6.81 -10.58
CA ALA A 86 3.27 5.41 -10.99
C ALA A 86 4.44 5.21 -11.95
N THR A 87 4.63 6.11 -12.92
CA THR A 87 5.75 6.08 -13.86
C THR A 87 7.09 6.30 -13.15
N ALA A 88 7.17 7.24 -12.20
CA ALA A 88 8.38 7.48 -11.41
C ALA A 88 8.78 6.23 -10.58
N ILE A 89 7.80 5.52 -10.04
CA ILE A 89 8.01 4.26 -9.33
C ILE A 89 8.53 3.17 -10.28
N ALA A 90 7.94 3.02 -11.47
CA ALA A 90 8.41 2.05 -12.46
C ALA A 90 9.85 2.33 -12.92
N VAL A 91 10.21 3.60 -13.11
CA VAL A 91 11.59 4.02 -13.37
C VAL A 91 12.53 3.67 -12.21
N ARG A 92 12.09 3.84 -10.96
CA ARG A 92 12.90 3.44 -9.80
C ARG A 92 13.12 1.92 -9.77
N VAL A 93 12.10 1.12 -10.04
CA VAL A 93 12.20 -0.35 -10.05
C VAL A 93 13.16 -0.84 -11.13
N THR A 94 13.08 -0.29 -12.34
CA THR A 94 14.01 -0.66 -13.43
C THR A 94 15.45 -0.28 -13.10
N ARG A 95 15.67 0.88 -12.45
CA ARG A 95 16.99 1.27 -11.94
C ARG A 95 17.51 0.32 -10.86
N LEU A 96 16.69 -0.03 -9.86
CA LEU A 96 17.06 -0.99 -8.83
C LEU A 96 17.38 -2.38 -9.42
N GLN A 97 16.62 -2.82 -10.41
CA GLN A 97 16.88 -4.07 -11.12
C GLN A 97 18.23 -4.03 -11.86
N ALA A 98 18.54 -2.93 -12.53
CA ALA A 98 19.83 -2.75 -13.21
C ALA A 98 21.01 -2.68 -12.23
N GLU A 99 20.86 -1.95 -11.12
CA GLU A 99 21.87 -1.83 -10.07
C GLU A 99 22.20 -3.20 -9.43
N ARG A 100 21.19 -4.07 -9.31
CA ARG A 100 21.33 -5.40 -8.70
C ARG A 100 21.78 -6.50 -9.66
N GLY A 101 21.55 -6.33 -10.96
CA GLY A 101 21.79 -7.39 -11.95
C GLY A 101 20.91 -8.63 -11.78
N ASP A 102 19.83 -8.53 -11.00
CA ASP A 102 18.85 -9.59 -10.73
C ASP A 102 17.45 -8.97 -10.55
N ARG A 103 16.41 -9.79 -10.58
CA ARG A 103 15.00 -9.36 -10.49
C ARG A 103 14.76 -8.50 -9.26
N CYS A 104 14.20 -7.32 -9.48
CA CYS A 104 13.71 -6.45 -8.41
C CYS A 104 12.32 -6.88 -7.97
N VAL A 105 12.22 -7.56 -6.82
CA VAL A 105 10.94 -7.84 -6.13
C VAL A 105 10.37 -6.54 -5.54
N VAL A 106 9.09 -6.28 -5.84
CA VAL A 106 8.33 -5.08 -5.44
C VAL A 106 7.10 -5.50 -4.65
N ALA A 107 6.94 -4.95 -3.45
CA ALA A 107 5.75 -5.11 -2.62
C ALA A 107 4.90 -3.84 -2.68
N ILE A 108 3.73 -3.90 -3.30
CA ILE A 108 2.77 -2.80 -3.36
C ILE A 108 1.77 -3.00 -2.23
N VAL A 109 1.66 -2.02 -1.34
CA VAL A 109 0.83 -2.11 -0.14
C VAL A 109 -0.12 -0.94 -0.12
N ALA A 110 -1.41 -1.19 -0.38
CA ALA A 110 -2.44 -0.17 -0.25
C ALA A 110 -2.70 0.14 1.23
N ALA A 111 -2.74 1.42 1.58
CA ALA A 111 -2.94 1.89 2.95
C ALA A 111 -4.30 1.43 3.48
N GLY A 112 -5.33 1.55 2.64
CA GLY A 112 -6.69 1.27 3.06
C GLY A 112 -7.19 2.34 4.03
N ARG A 113 -8.45 2.20 4.45
CA ARG A 113 -9.02 3.10 5.44
C ARG A 113 -8.85 2.51 6.83
N HIS A 114 -8.34 3.32 7.74
CA HIS A 114 -8.37 3.01 9.16
C HIS A 114 -9.50 3.80 9.81
N HIS A 115 -10.38 3.12 10.55
CA HIS A 115 -11.21 3.82 11.52
C HIS A 115 -10.30 4.44 12.57
N ALA A 116 -10.57 5.70 12.94
CA ALA A 116 -10.04 6.21 14.20
C ALA A 116 -10.42 5.21 15.30
N PRO A 117 -9.53 4.92 16.27
CA PRO A 117 -9.90 4.08 17.41
C PRO A 117 -11.22 4.65 17.95
N ALA A 118 -12.25 3.79 17.99
CA ALA A 118 -13.58 4.20 18.39
C ALA A 118 -13.48 4.95 19.71
N ASP A 119 -14.13 6.11 19.77
CA ASP A 119 -14.27 6.99 20.94
C ASP A 119 -14.18 6.18 22.24
N ASP A 120 -13.28 6.62 23.11
CA ASP A 120 -12.84 6.19 24.45
C ASP A 120 -13.75 5.29 25.31
N ALA A 121 -15.01 5.03 24.97
CA ALA A 121 -15.96 4.17 25.67
C ALA A 121 -15.59 2.67 25.65
N ALA A 122 -15.05 2.13 24.54
CA ALA A 122 -14.63 0.72 24.48
C ALA A 122 -13.29 0.49 25.21
N GLU A 123 -12.35 1.41 25.05
CA GLU A 123 -11.06 1.40 25.77
C GLU A 123 -11.27 1.66 27.28
N ALA A 124 -12.19 2.56 27.66
CA ALA A 124 -12.56 2.78 29.07
C ALA A 124 -13.31 1.60 29.69
N ALA A 125 -13.94 0.74 28.89
CA ALA A 125 -14.53 -0.53 29.34
C ALA A 125 -13.50 -1.67 29.45
N GLY A 126 -12.25 -1.46 29.02
CA GLY A 126 -11.20 -2.48 29.02
C GLY A 126 -11.45 -3.62 28.03
N GLU A 127 -12.37 -3.42 27.09
CA GLU A 127 -12.63 -4.36 26.02
C GLU A 127 -11.67 -4.04 24.89
N ALA A 128 -10.70 -4.93 24.63
CA ALA A 128 -9.91 -4.85 23.42
C ALA A 128 -10.89 -4.96 22.25
N ALA A 129 -11.18 -3.83 21.59
CA ALA A 129 -11.87 -3.85 20.32
C ALA A 129 -11.12 -4.85 19.45
N ASP A 130 -11.84 -5.86 18.93
CA ASP A 130 -11.32 -6.86 17.99
C ASP A 130 -11.05 -6.13 16.67
N MET A 131 -10.04 -5.25 16.69
CA MET A 131 -9.68 -4.40 15.59
C MET A 131 -9.10 -5.31 14.51
N PRO A 132 -9.69 -5.35 13.31
CA PRO A 132 -9.16 -6.18 12.27
C PRO A 132 -7.71 -5.80 11.96
N ASP A 133 -6.83 -6.80 11.86
CA ASP A 133 -5.42 -6.63 11.45
C ASP A 133 -5.27 -5.99 10.05
N ALA A 134 -6.35 -5.90 9.29
CA ALA A 134 -6.42 -5.34 7.95
C ALA A 134 -7.25 -4.05 7.93
N PRO A 135 -6.82 -3.04 7.17
CA PRO A 135 -7.61 -1.83 6.95
C PRO A 135 -8.89 -2.15 6.16
N ASP A 136 -9.87 -1.25 6.26
CA ASP A 136 -11.03 -1.30 5.39
C ASP A 136 -10.64 -1.01 3.94
N PHE A 137 -11.45 -1.54 3.03
CA PHE A 137 -11.24 -1.36 1.60
C PHE A 137 -11.33 0.11 1.19
N ALA A 138 -10.27 0.61 0.53
CA ALA A 138 -10.21 1.94 -0.05
C ALA A 138 -10.11 1.84 -1.57
N VAL A 139 -11.16 2.25 -2.29
CA VAL A 139 -11.20 2.11 -3.76
C VAL A 139 -10.13 2.96 -4.45
N GLU A 140 -9.85 4.15 -3.92
CA GLU A 140 -8.82 5.06 -4.42
C GLU A 140 -7.41 4.46 -4.31
N ASP A 141 -7.11 3.75 -3.22
CA ASP A 141 -5.81 3.10 -3.02
C ASP A 141 -5.68 1.86 -3.90
N LEU A 142 -6.76 1.08 -4.08
CA LEU A 142 -6.76 -0.02 -5.05
C LEU A 142 -6.45 0.51 -6.46
N LEU A 143 -7.09 1.60 -6.86
CA LEU A 143 -6.90 2.20 -8.18
C LEU A 143 -5.49 2.79 -8.34
N ALA A 144 -4.95 3.44 -7.31
CA ALA A 144 -3.57 3.94 -7.31
C ALA A 144 -2.56 2.79 -7.37
N ALA A 145 -2.78 1.70 -6.62
CA ALA A 145 -1.93 0.51 -6.66
C ALA A 145 -1.99 -0.15 -8.03
N GLY A 146 -3.19 -0.25 -8.62
CA GLY A 146 -3.38 -0.72 -9.98
C GLY A 146 -2.63 0.10 -11.01
N ALA A 147 -2.59 1.43 -10.86
CA ALA A 147 -1.80 2.31 -11.72
C ALA A 147 -0.29 2.01 -11.63
N VAL A 148 0.22 1.74 -10.42
CA VAL A 148 1.62 1.33 -10.22
C VAL A 148 1.90 -0.02 -10.90
N VAL A 149 1.03 -1.02 -10.74
CA VAL A 149 1.21 -2.34 -11.39
C VAL A 149 1.18 -2.22 -12.92
N ASP A 150 0.27 -1.41 -13.45
CA ASP A 150 0.14 -1.14 -14.89
C ASP A 150 1.41 -0.48 -15.44
N ALA A 151 1.95 0.54 -14.75
CA ALA A 151 3.22 1.17 -15.10
C ALA A 151 4.42 0.21 -15.02
N LEU A 152 4.44 -0.72 -14.05
CA LEU A 152 5.46 -1.78 -13.97
C LEU A 152 5.36 -2.75 -15.15
N THR A 153 4.14 -3.10 -15.56
CA THR A 153 3.90 -3.95 -16.72
C THR A 153 4.37 -3.27 -18.01
N GLU A 154 4.13 -1.96 -18.17
CA GLU A 154 4.60 -1.17 -19.32
C GLU A 154 6.13 -1.19 -19.49
N VAL A 155 6.89 -1.35 -18.41
CA VAL A 155 8.37 -1.46 -18.43
C VAL A 155 8.89 -2.90 -18.36
N GLY A 156 8.01 -3.90 -18.50
CA GLY A 156 8.37 -5.32 -18.57
C GLY A 156 8.57 -6.01 -17.21
N ILE A 157 8.06 -5.43 -16.12
CA ILE A 157 8.04 -6.04 -14.79
C ILE A 157 6.65 -6.63 -14.56
N ASP A 158 6.38 -7.81 -15.13
CA ASP A 158 5.03 -8.38 -15.29
C ASP A 158 4.83 -9.75 -14.63
N HIS A 159 5.81 -10.25 -13.87
CA HIS A 159 5.62 -11.45 -13.05
C HIS A 159 4.81 -11.11 -11.79
N THR A 160 3.52 -10.83 -12.00
CA THR A 160 2.58 -10.29 -11.00
C THR A 160 1.82 -11.39 -10.25
N SER A 161 1.54 -11.16 -8.96
CA SER A 161 0.58 -11.97 -8.21
C SER A 161 -0.85 -11.80 -8.73
N PRO A 162 -1.77 -12.76 -8.49
CA PRO A 162 -3.18 -12.62 -8.84
C PRO A 162 -3.82 -11.35 -8.24
N GLU A 163 -3.41 -10.99 -7.02
CA GLU A 163 -3.91 -9.81 -6.32
C GLU A 163 -3.44 -8.51 -6.98
N ALA A 164 -2.17 -8.45 -7.40
CA ALA A 164 -1.64 -7.32 -8.18
C ALA A 164 -2.30 -7.23 -9.56
N ALA A 165 -2.53 -8.37 -10.22
CA ALA A 165 -3.23 -8.42 -11.51
C ALA A 165 -4.69 -7.94 -11.39
N ALA A 166 -5.39 -8.28 -10.31
CA ALA A 166 -6.75 -7.81 -10.05
C ALA A 166 -6.79 -6.28 -9.86
N ALA A 167 -5.86 -5.72 -9.09
CA ALA A 167 -5.74 -4.26 -8.92
C ALA A 167 -5.44 -3.56 -10.26
N CYS A 168 -4.51 -4.10 -11.04
CA CYS A 168 -4.18 -3.61 -12.38
C CYS A 168 -5.41 -3.62 -13.31
N ALA A 169 -6.14 -4.73 -13.36
CA ALA A 169 -7.35 -4.84 -14.18
C ALA A 169 -8.44 -3.83 -13.77
N ALA A 170 -8.62 -3.61 -12.46
CA ALA A 170 -9.55 -2.60 -11.94
C ALA A 170 -9.15 -1.19 -12.41
N TYR A 171 -7.88 -0.82 -12.26
CA TYR A 171 -7.38 0.47 -12.73
C TYR A 171 -7.53 0.62 -14.24
N THR A 172 -7.09 -0.36 -15.03
CA THR A 172 -7.13 -0.28 -16.50
C THR A 172 -8.55 -0.22 -17.03
N GLY A 173 -9.49 -0.99 -16.46
CA GLY A 173 -10.91 -0.93 -16.81
C GLY A 173 -11.58 0.40 -16.42
N LEU A 174 -11.11 1.05 -15.36
CA LEU A 174 -11.68 2.29 -14.82
C LEU A 174 -10.85 3.54 -15.13
N ARG A 175 -9.77 3.41 -15.92
CA ARG A 175 -8.73 4.42 -16.15
C ARG A 175 -9.26 5.76 -16.62
N ARG A 176 -10.37 5.75 -17.36
CA ARG A 176 -11.03 6.96 -17.89
C ARG A 176 -11.89 7.69 -16.86
N ALA A 177 -12.36 6.99 -15.82
CA ALA A 177 -13.19 7.52 -14.76
C ALA A 177 -12.46 7.65 -13.41
N VAL A 178 -11.18 7.22 -13.32
CA VAL A 178 -10.43 7.09 -12.06
C VAL A 178 -10.51 8.33 -11.16
N LYS A 179 -10.38 9.55 -11.72
CA LYS A 179 -10.47 10.80 -10.94
C LYS A 179 -11.85 11.01 -10.32
N HIS A 180 -12.92 10.70 -11.07
CA HIS A 180 -14.29 10.80 -10.58
C HIS A 180 -14.56 9.77 -9.48
N LEU A 181 -14.08 8.53 -9.66
CA LEU A 181 -14.23 7.48 -8.67
C LEU A 181 -13.51 7.81 -7.36
N VAL A 182 -12.28 8.32 -7.45
CA VAL A 182 -11.52 8.78 -6.28
C VAL A 182 -12.22 9.93 -5.59
N SER A 183 -12.69 10.95 -6.32
CA SER A 183 -13.41 12.08 -5.71
C SER A 183 -14.75 11.70 -5.07
N ALA A 184 -15.34 10.58 -5.48
CA ALA A 184 -16.61 10.08 -4.97
C ALA A 184 -16.43 8.98 -3.91
N SER A 185 -15.20 8.64 -3.52
CA SER A 185 -14.95 7.56 -2.55
C SER A 185 -15.27 7.99 -1.12
N GLU A 186 -15.51 7.01 -0.24
CA GLU A 186 -15.78 7.27 1.17
C GLU A 186 -14.62 7.96 1.90
N SER A 187 -13.38 7.80 1.42
CA SER A 187 -12.24 8.52 1.97
C SER A 187 -12.24 9.98 1.52
N ALA A 188 -12.65 10.27 0.28
CA ALA A 188 -12.78 11.64 -0.21
C ALA A 188 -13.87 12.42 0.53
N THR A 189 -14.97 11.79 0.95
CA THR A 189 -16.05 12.47 1.70
C THR A 189 -15.63 12.92 3.10
N ALA A 190 -14.55 12.35 3.65
CA ALA A 190 -13.99 12.73 4.93
C ALA A 190 -12.94 13.87 4.83
N LEU A 191 -12.71 14.39 3.62
CA LEU A 191 -11.69 15.42 3.34
C LEU A 191 -12.32 16.69 2.76
N GLU A 192 -11.59 17.80 2.89
CA GLU A 192 -11.97 19.03 2.19
C GLU A 192 -11.81 18.85 0.67
N PRO A 193 -12.75 19.35 -0.16
CA PRO A 193 -12.67 19.22 -1.62
C PRO A 193 -11.37 19.74 -2.23
N SER A 194 -10.75 20.76 -1.62
CA SER A 194 -9.44 21.28 -2.05
C SER A 194 -8.32 20.28 -1.86
N ASP A 195 -8.36 19.48 -0.80
CA ASP A 195 -7.33 18.50 -0.48
C ASP A 195 -7.42 17.31 -1.45
N VAL A 196 -8.63 16.86 -1.74
CA VAL A 196 -8.90 15.85 -2.77
C VAL A 196 -8.40 16.33 -4.14
N HIS A 197 -8.69 17.59 -4.50
CA HIS A 197 -8.22 18.16 -5.76
C HIS A 197 -6.69 18.25 -5.83
N ALA A 198 -6.04 18.68 -4.74
CA ALA A 198 -4.59 18.75 -4.65
C ALA A 198 -3.93 17.37 -4.80
N ALA A 199 -4.47 16.35 -4.13
CA ALA A 199 -3.99 14.96 -4.25
C ALA A 199 -4.11 14.42 -5.69
N LEU A 200 -5.24 14.70 -6.37
CA LEU A 200 -5.45 14.31 -7.77
C LEU A 200 -4.63 15.13 -8.79
N ALA A 201 -4.13 16.29 -8.39
CA ALA A 201 -3.27 17.16 -9.20
C ALA A 201 -1.77 16.92 -8.96
N ALA A 202 -1.41 16.21 -7.88
CA ALA A 202 -0.02 15.86 -7.58
C ALA A 202 0.62 15.14 -8.77
N GLN A 203 1.79 15.64 -9.18
CA GLN A 203 2.49 15.20 -10.39
C GLN A 203 3.64 14.25 -10.04
N ASP A 204 4.32 13.77 -11.09
CA ASP A 204 5.45 12.86 -11.03
C ASP A 204 6.52 13.29 -10.03
N GLY A 205 6.90 12.36 -9.17
CA GLY A 205 7.99 12.50 -8.21
C GLY A 205 8.09 11.26 -7.35
N LEU A 206 9.30 10.72 -7.19
CA LEU A 206 9.53 9.64 -6.25
C LEU A 206 9.61 10.24 -4.84
N VAL A 207 8.74 9.80 -3.94
CA VAL A 207 8.71 10.25 -2.54
C VAL A 207 9.23 9.11 -1.68
N THR A 208 10.53 9.14 -1.34
CA THR A 208 11.17 8.12 -0.50
C THR A 208 10.91 8.42 0.97
N LEU A 209 10.27 7.47 1.66
CA LEU A 209 10.00 7.52 3.10
C LEU A 209 11.15 6.93 3.93
N ARG A 210 11.82 5.91 3.38
CA ARG A 210 12.98 5.26 4.00
C ARG A 210 13.88 4.66 2.92
N GLU A 211 15.19 4.91 3.01
CA GLU A 211 16.19 4.28 2.16
C GLU A 211 16.32 2.78 2.44
N SER A 212 16.82 2.00 1.46
CA SER A 212 17.13 0.58 1.68
C SER A 212 18.16 0.42 2.80
N THR A 213 17.93 -0.54 3.71
CA THR A 213 18.92 -0.94 4.72
C THR A 213 19.74 -2.15 4.29
N SER A 214 19.34 -2.83 3.20
CA SER A 214 20.14 -3.88 2.57
C SER A 214 21.18 -3.28 1.63
N ARG A 215 22.44 -3.72 1.73
CA ARG A 215 23.47 -3.41 0.72
C ARG A 215 23.12 -4.18 -0.56
N ALA A 216 23.18 -3.48 -1.69
CA ALA A 216 23.07 -4.04 -3.03
C ALA A 216 24.10 -5.15 -3.27
#